data_AF-A0A920NIV7-F1
#
_entry.id   AF-A0A920NIV7-F1
#
_cell.length_a   1.000
_cell.length_b   1.000
_cell.length_c   1.000
_cell.angle_alpha   90.00
_cell.angle_beta   90.00
_cell.angle_gamma   90.00
#
_symmetry.space_group_name_H-M   'P 1'
#
loop_
_entity.id
_entity.type
_entity.pdbx_description
1 polymer ?
#
loop_
_entity_poly.entity_id
_entity_poly.type
_entity_poly.pdbx_seq_one_letter_code
_entity_poly.pdbx_strand_id
1 'polypeptide(L)'
;MLASTLEHIEIPANIVARLEGKSSLGRIGLLIHSTAGYVDPGWQGHLTLELSNVASLPITLYFGMPIGQLSFLRLTTEAENVYGSNALNSKYLGQTQPTASRMHRNFQD
;
A
#
# COMPACT_ATOMS: atom_id res chain seq x y z
N MET A 1 9.39 -9.74 -3.06
CA MET A 1 8.28 -10.62 -2.60
C MET A 1 7.07 -9.75 -2.25
N LEU A 2 5.85 -10.30 -2.27
CA LEU A 2 4.66 -9.61 -1.77
C LEU A 2 4.37 -10.01 -0.33
N ALA A 3 4.01 -9.03 0.49
CA ALA A 3 3.53 -9.20 1.86
C ALA A 3 2.31 -8.30 2.10
N SER A 4 1.71 -8.36 3.27
CA SER A 4 0.57 -7.50 3.61
C SER A 4 0.67 -6.97 5.04
N THR A 5 0.08 -5.79 5.28
CA THR A 5 -0.07 -5.23 6.63
C THR A 5 -1.03 -6.08 7.45
N LEU A 6 -0.82 -6.13 8.77
CA LEU A 6 -1.80 -6.75 9.67
C LEU A 6 -3.03 -5.86 9.83
N GLU A 7 -2.83 -4.55 9.75
CA GLU A 7 -3.82 -3.52 9.91
C GLU A 7 -4.76 -3.47 8.70
N HIS A 8 -6.06 -3.40 8.97
CA HIS A 8 -7.08 -2.94 8.03
C HIS A 8 -7.15 -1.42 8.10
N ILE A 9 -7.03 -0.74 6.96
CA ILE A 9 -6.98 0.71 6.86
C ILE A 9 -8.17 1.20 6.04
N GLU A 10 -8.83 2.24 6.54
CA GLU A 10 -9.89 2.96 5.84
C GLU A 10 -9.53 4.44 5.77
N ILE A 11 -9.55 5.02 4.56
CA ILE A 11 -9.18 6.42 4.32
C ILE A 11 -10.44 7.22 3.96
N PRO A 12 -10.77 8.31 4.68
CA PRO A 12 -11.91 9.16 4.32
C PRO A 12 -11.64 9.97 3.04
N ALA A 13 -12.70 10.52 2.43
CA ALA A 13 -12.63 11.22 1.13
C ALA A 13 -11.74 12.48 1.12
N ASN A 14 -11.38 13.02 2.28
CA ASN A 14 -10.57 14.24 2.44
C ASN A 14 -9.12 13.99 2.88
N ILE A 15 -8.68 12.73 2.94
CA ILE A 15 -7.32 12.35 3.32
C ILE A 15 -6.70 11.51 2.21
N VAL A 16 -5.41 11.71 1.96
CA VAL A 16 -4.56 10.73 1.28
C VAL A 16 -3.50 10.27 2.27
N ALA A 17 -3.19 8.97 2.30
CA ALA A 17 -2.07 8.47 3.10
C ALA A 17 -0.90 8.06 2.20
N ARG A 18 0.30 8.01 2.78
CA ARG A 18 1.50 7.53 2.10
C ARG A 18 2.19 6.46 2.92
N LEU A 19 2.44 5.31 2.31
CA LEU A 19 3.23 4.23 2.89
C LEU A 19 4.71 4.56 2.79
N GLU A 20 5.38 4.53 3.94
CA GLU A 20 6.79 4.82 4.09
C GLU A 20 7.53 3.64 4.70
N GLY A 21 8.78 3.45 4.28
CA GLY A 21 9.70 2.52 4.91
C GLY A 21 10.19 3.00 6.27
N LYS A 22 10.70 2.07 7.10
CA LYS A 22 11.39 2.42 8.35
C LYS A 22 12.89 2.55 8.10
N SER A 23 13.51 3.61 8.62
CA SER A 23 14.97 3.82 8.49
C SER A 23 15.78 2.63 9.00
N SER A 24 15.38 2.02 10.12
CA SER A 24 16.07 0.86 10.69
C SER A 24 16.11 -0.35 9.74
N LEU A 25 15.05 -0.57 8.95
CA LEU A 25 15.00 -1.65 7.97
C LEU A 25 15.78 -1.30 6.70
N GLY A 26 15.70 -0.04 6.25
CA GLY A 26 16.52 0.44 5.14
C GLY A 26 18.03 0.29 5.42
N ARG A 27 18.47 0.49 6.66
CA ARG A 27 19.88 0.35 7.08
C ARG A 27 20.41 -1.08 6.99
N ILE A 28 19.54 -2.09 7.02
CA ILE A 28 19.92 -3.50 6.82
C ILE A 28 19.66 -3.98 5.39
N GLY A 29 19.28 -3.08 4.47
CA GLY A 29 19.03 -3.42 3.07
C GLY A 29 17.64 -3.99 2.80
N LEU A 30 16.68 -3.87 3.74
CA LEU A 30 15.28 -4.21 3.47
C LEU A 30 14.53 -2.95 3.02
N LEU A 31 14.04 -2.98 1.78
CA LEU A 31 13.25 -1.91 1.19
C LEU A 31 11.79 -2.33 1.10
N ILE A 32 10.90 -1.42 1.50
CA ILE A 32 9.51 -1.43 1.03
C ILE A 32 9.52 -0.62 -0.26
N HIS A 33 9.38 -1.31 -1.39
CA HIS A 33 9.13 -0.65 -2.65
C HIS A 33 7.65 -0.25 -2.67
N SER A 34 7.40 1.04 -2.88
CA SER A 34 6.04 1.54 -3.08
C SER A 34 6.10 2.56 -4.20
N THR A 35 6.28 2.09 -5.43
CA THR A 35 6.15 2.91 -6.64
C THR A 35 4.74 3.48 -6.78
N ALA A 36 3.76 2.83 -6.16
CA ALA A 36 2.43 3.37 -5.85
C ALA A 36 2.30 3.67 -4.34
N GLY A 37 3.10 4.61 -3.84
CA GLY A 37 3.21 4.97 -2.42
C GLY A 37 1.94 5.50 -1.75
N TYR A 38 0.96 5.94 -2.54
CA TYR A 38 -0.26 6.55 -2.02
C TYR A 38 -1.34 5.52 -1.71
N VAL A 39 -2.05 5.77 -0.62
CA VAL A 39 -3.30 5.12 -0.25
C VAL A 39 -4.40 6.16 -0.50
N ASP A 40 -5.18 5.94 -1.55
CA ASP A 40 -6.13 6.90 -2.09
C ASP A 40 -7.31 7.18 -1.12
N PRO A 41 -7.94 8.37 -1.22
CA PRO A 41 -9.19 8.65 -0.53
C PRO A 41 -10.25 7.59 -0.84
N GLY A 42 -10.95 7.09 0.18
CA GLY A 42 -11.93 6.00 0.07
C GLY A 42 -11.35 4.58 0.03
N TRP A 43 -10.03 4.43 0.07
CA TRP A 43 -9.40 3.11 0.18
C TRP A 43 -9.84 2.39 1.45
N GLN A 44 -10.09 1.08 1.33
CA GLN A 44 -10.42 0.17 2.43
C GLN A 44 -9.71 -1.16 2.21
N GLY A 45 -8.99 -1.68 3.20
CA GLY A 45 -8.37 -3.00 3.14
C GLY A 45 -7.00 -3.08 3.82
N HIS A 46 -6.36 -4.24 3.68
CA HIS A 46 -4.96 -4.45 4.07
C HIS A 46 -4.03 -3.99 2.95
N LEU A 47 -2.96 -3.28 3.24
CA LEU A 47 -2.04 -2.84 2.19
C LEU A 47 -1.18 -4.01 1.69
N THR A 48 -0.96 -4.07 0.39
CA THR A 48 0.06 -4.95 -0.21
C THR A 48 1.42 -4.25 -0.12
N LEU A 49 2.43 -4.96 0.34
CA LEU A 49 3.80 -4.50 0.48
C LEU A 49 4.70 -5.21 -0.52
N GLU A 50 5.49 -4.46 -1.28
CA GLU A 50 6.50 -5.02 -2.16
C GLU A 50 7.85 -4.98 -1.43
N LEU A 51 8.27 -6.11 -0.87
CA LEU A 51 9.51 -6.19 -0.10
C LEU A 51 10.68 -6.64 -0.98
N SER A 52 11.78 -5.91 -0.89
CA SER A 52 13.03 -6.19 -1.60
C SER A 52 14.21 -6.23 -0.64
N ASN A 53 14.98 -7.32 -0.67
CA ASN A 53 16.26 -7.41 0.02
C ASN A 53 17.37 -7.02 -0.97
N VAL A 54 18.05 -5.91 -0.70
CA VAL A 54 19.21 -5.43 -1.47
C VAL A 54 20.54 -5.65 -0.75
N ALA A 55 20.53 -6.31 0.41
CA ALA A 55 21.74 -6.72 1.10
C ALA A 55 22.32 -8.02 0.51
N SER A 56 23.57 -8.32 0.86
CA SER A 56 24.23 -9.58 0.49
C SER A 56 23.80 -10.78 1.34
N LEU A 57 23.15 -10.53 2.48
CA LEU A 57 22.71 -11.56 3.42
C LEU A 57 21.18 -11.67 3.45
N PRO A 58 20.62 -12.87 3.70
CA PRO A 58 19.20 -13.04 3.96
C PRO A 58 18.73 -12.22 5.17
N ILE A 59 17.50 -11.71 5.10
CA ILE A 59 16.86 -10.96 6.19
C ILE A 59 15.64 -11.77 6.67
N THR A 60 15.62 -12.11 7.96
CA THR A 60 14.48 -12.78 8.58
C THR A 60 13.35 -11.78 8.84
N LEU A 61 12.17 -12.05 8.32
CA LEU A 61 10.95 -11.31 8.62
C LEU A 61 10.14 -12.08 9.67
N TYR A 62 9.67 -11.36 10.68
CA TYR A 62 8.84 -11.93 11.75
C TYR A 62 7.40 -11.46 11.59
N PHE A 63 6.45 -12.38 11.74
CA PHE A 63 5.03 -12.03 11.74
C PHE A 63 4.74 -10.98 12.83
N GLY A 64 4.06 -9.89 12.46
CA GLY A 64 3.74 -8.78 13.35
C GLY A 64 4.86 -7.81 13.67
N MET A 65 6.05 -7.96 13.07
CA MET A 65 7.09 -6.94 13.24
C MET A 65 6.68 -5.62 12.56
N PRO A 66 7.05 -4.46 13.13
CA PRO A 66 6.85 -3.18 12.45
C PRO A 66 7.64 -3.12 11.14
N ILE A 67 6.93 -3.06 10.00
CA ILE A 67 7.55 -3.12 8.67
C ILE A 67 7.61 -1.74 7.99
N GLY A 68 6.62 -0.89 8.23
CA GLY A 68 6.50 0.44 7.61
C GLY A 68 5.83 1.44 8.55
N GLN A 69 5.39 2.56 7.98
CA GLN A 69 4.59 3.58 8.65
C GLN A 69 3.73 4.32 7.63
N LEU A 70 2.63 4.94 8.09
CA LEU A 70 1.76 5.76 7.26
C LEU A 70 1.86 7.23 7.66
N SER A 71 2.00 8.10 6.67
CA SER A 71 1.81 9.54 6.82
C SER A 71 0.47 9.94 6.23
N PHE A 72 -0.33 10.73 6.94
CA PHE A 72 -1.63 11.19 6.47
C PHE A 72 -1.55 12.66 6.08
N LEU A 73 -2.06 12.98 4.89
CA LEU A 73 -2.08 14.33 4.35
C LEU A 73 -3.53 14.71 4.07
N ARG A 74 -3.92 15.88 4.56
CA ARG A 74 -5.24 16.43 4.28
C ARG A 74 -5.29 17.01 2.88
N LEU A 75 -6.29 16.61 2.11
CA LEU A 75 -6.57 17.21 0.82
C LEU A 75 -7.11 18.64 0.99
N THR A 76 -6.90 19.50 0.00
CA THR A 76 -7.44 20.86 -0.01
C THR A 76 -8.97 20.88 -0.03
N THR A 77 -9.56 19.87 -0.68
CA THR A 77 -11.01 19.61 -0.76
C THR A 77 -11.22 18.09 -0.79
N GLU A 78 -12.45 17.63 -0.53
CA GLU A 78 -12.80 16.22 -0.72
C GLU A 78 -12.57 15.77 -2.17
N ALA A 79 -12.18 14.51 -2.35
CA ALA A 79 -12.04 13.91 -3.67
C ALA A 79 -13.42 13.70 -4.31
N GLU A 80 -13.60 14.21 -5.53
CA GLU A 80 -14.85 14.07 -6.30
C GLU A 80 -15.19 12.59 -6.57
N ASN A 81 -14.17 11.81 -6.92
CA ASN A 81 -14.27 10.37 -7.10
C ASN A 81 -13.29 9.69 -6.14
N VAL A 82 -13.81 8.88 -5.23
CA VAL A 82 -13.01 8.10 -4.27
C VAL A 82 -12.67 6.73 -4.82
N TYR A 83 -11.62 6.11 -4.27
CA TYR A 83 -11.23 4.74 -4.59
C TYR A 83 -12.41 3.79 -4.37
N GLY A 84 -12.65 2.91 -5.33
CA GLY A 84 -13.82 2.02 -5.33
C GLY A 84 -15.05 2.57 -6.04
N SER A 85 -15.09 3.86 -6.36
CA SER A 85 -16.17 4.42 -7.18
C SER A 85 -16.16 3.86 -8.61
N ASN A 86 -17.34 3.77 -9.21
CA ASN A 86 -17.50 3.27 -10.59
C ASN A 86 -16.66 4.06 -11.61
N ALA A 87 -16.37 5.34 -11.34
CA ALA A 87 -15.59 6.20 -12.21
C ALA A 87 -14.10 5.83 -12.28
N LEU A 88 -13.53 5.21 -11.23
CA LEU A 88 -12.08 4.98 -11.13
C LEU A 88 -11.62 3.57 -11.54
N ASN A 89 -12.55 2.66 -11.88
CA ASN A 89 -12.25 1.25 -12.19
C ASN A 89 -11.19 0.64 -11.23
N SER A 90 -11.39 0.90 -9.94
CA SER A 90 -10.50 0.51 -8.86
C SER A 90 -10.43 -1.00 -8.74
N LYS A 91 -9.22 -1.53 -8.51
CA LYS A 91 -8.95 -2.97 -8.66
C LYS A 91 -8.85 -3.72 -7.35
N TYR A 92 -8.60 -3.03 -6.24
CA TYR A 92 -8.10 -3.67 -5.03
C TYR A 92 -8.89 -3.27 -3.76
N LEU A 93 -10.07 -2.66 -3.91
CA LEU A 93 -10.91 -2.28 -2.76
C LEU A 93 -11.28 -3.54 -1.96
N GLY A 94 -11.12 -3.47 -0.63
CA GLY A 94 -11.45 -4.55 0.30
C GLY A 94 -10.48 -5.73 0.29
N GLN A 95 -9.26 -5.58 -0.25
CA GLN A 95 -8.31 -6.69 -0.26
C GLN A 95 -7.88 -7.11 1.16
N THR A 96 -7.84 -8.42 1.39
CA THR A 96 -7.49 -9.03 2.69
C THR A 96 -6.16 -9.78 2.67
N GLN A 97 -5.56 -9.92 1.49
CA GLN A 97 -4.34 -10.67 1.23
C GLN A 97 -3.49 -9.87 0.22
N PRO A 98 -2.18 -10.17 0.09
CA PRO A 98 -1.34 -9.57 -0.93
C PRO A 98 -1.81 -9.99 -2.34
N THR A 99 -2.77 -9.23 -2.87
CA THR A 99 -3.45 -9.55 -4.12
C THR A 99 -2.50 -9.32 -5.29
N ALA A 100 -2.36 -10.33 -6.16
CA ALA A 100 -1.55 -10.21 -7.36
C ALA A 100 -2.08 -9.11 -8.30
N SER A 101 -1.20 -8.60 -9.17
CA SER A 101 -1.53 -7.53 -10.09
C SER A 101 -2.76 -7.83 -10.96
N ARG A 102 -3.68 -6.85 -11.02
CA ARG A 102 -4.86 -6.84 -11.89
C ARG A 102 -4.71 -5.88 -13.07
N MET A 103 -3.48 -5.52 -13.44
CA MET A 103 -3.21 -4.58 -14.53
C MET A 103 -3.82 -5.02 -15.87
N HIS A 104 -3.95 -6.33 -16.11
CA HIS A 104 -4.60 -6.89 -17.29
C HIS A 104 -6.05 -6.41 -17.51
N ARG A 105 -6.79 -6.03 -16.45
CA ARG A 105 -8.17 -5.53 -16.54
C ARG A 105 -8.29 -4.18 -17.27
N ASN A 106 -7.18 -3.47 -17.47
CA ASN A 106 -7.17 -2.23 -18.24
C ASN A 106 -7.14 -2.45 -19.76
N PHE A 107 -6.95 -3.70 -20.21
CA PHE A 107 -6.75 -4.04 -21.62
C PHE A 107 -7.81 -5.02 -22.15
N GLN A 108 -8.88 -5.24 -21.40
CA GLN A 108 -10.02 -6.02 -21.86
C GLN A 108 -10.96 -5.06 -22.60
N ASP A 109 -11.23 -5.36 -23.87
CA ASP A 109 -12.21 -4.66 -24.72
C ASP A 109 -13.63 -4.72 -24.14
#